data_AF-A0A367LYA2-F1
#
_entry.id   AF-A0A367LYA2-F1
#
_cell.length_a   1.000
_cell.length_b   1.000
_cell.length_c   1.000
_cell.angle_alpha   90.00
_cell.angle_beta   90.00
_cell.angle_gamma   90.00
#
_symmetry.space_group_name_H-M   'P 1'
#
loop_
_entity.id
_entity.type
_entity.pdbx_description
1 polymer ?
#
loop_
_entity_poly.entity_id
_entity_poly.type
_entity_poly.pdbx_seq_one_letter_code
_entity_poly.pdbx_strand_id
1 'polypeptide(L)' 'PLEREQLEWATLVVVMERRHRQALLRRHAAAMKGKRLVCLDIPDDYAYMQAELLHLLERKAGPFLRRD' A
#
# COMPACT_ATOMS: atom_id res chain seq x y z
N PRO A 1 4.98 9.90 -10.17
CA PRO A 1 5.06 10.44 -8.80
C PRO A 1 3.70 10.28 -8.12
N LEU A 2 3.63 10.13 -6.80
CA LEU A 2 2.34 10.09 -6.09
C LEU A 2 1.85 11.52 -5.86
N GLU A 3 0.63 11.80 -6.29
CA GLU A 3 -0.02 13.10 -6.15
C GLU A 3 -1.03 13.10 -5.00
N ARG A 4 -1.25 14.27 -4.40
CA ARG A 4 -2.13 14.41 -3.23
C ARG A 4 -3.56 13.98 -3.53
N GLU A 5 -4.08 14.32 -4.71
CA GLU A 5 -5.43 13.99 -5.17
C GLU A 5 -5.69 12.47 -5.19
N GLN A 6 -4.67 11.67 -5.51
CA GLN A 6 -4.76 10.21 -5.48
C GLN A 6 -4.98 9.65 -4.06
N LEU A 7 -4.63 10.42 -3.02
CA LEU A 7 -4.82 10.04 -1.63
C LEU A 7 -6.16 10.52 -1.07
N GLU A 8 -6.77 11.55 -1.64
CA GLU A 8 -7.96 12.21 -1.04
C GLU A 8 -9.15 11.25 -0.93
N TRP A 9 -9.41 10.44 -1.96
CA TRP A 9 -10.50 9.46 -1.98
C TRP A 9 -10.19 8.16 -1.23
N ALA A 10 -8.92 7.85 -0.99
CA ALA A 10 -8.52 6.57 -0.40
C ALA A 10 -8.90 6.49 1.09
N THR A 11 -9.61 5.44 1.50
CA THR A 11 -9.82 5.12 2.93
C THR A 11 -8.74 4.16 3.46
N LEU A 12 -8.19 3.36 2.55
CA LEU A 12 -7.12 2.41 2.77
C LEU A 12 -6.01 2.68 1.75
N VAL A 13 -4.77 2.78 2.24
CA VAL A 13 -3.56 2.84 1.44
C VAL A 13 -2.69 1.65 1.81
N VAL A 14 -2.34 0.84 0.82
CA VAL A 14 -1.48 -0.33 0.98
C VAL A 14 -0.17 -0.06 0.24
N VAL A 15 0.96 -0.28 0.91
CA VAL A 15 2.29 -0.12 0.33
C VAL A 15 3.08 -1.42 0.44
N MET A 16 3.95 -1.68 -0.53
CA MET A 16 4.76 -2.91 -0.54
C MET A 16 5.79 -2.92 0.59
N GLU A 17 6.55 -1.83 0.75
CA GLU A 17 7.73 -1.77 1.61
C GLU A 17 7.69 -0.63 2.62
N ARG A 18 8.48 -0.77 3.69
CA ARG A 18 8.60 0.24 4.76
C ARG A 18 9.11 1.58 4.23
N ARG A 19 9.98 1.57 3.22
CA ARG A 19 10.49 2.79 2.56
C ARG A 19 9.36 3.60 1.92
N HIS A 20 8.39 2.93 1.29
CA HIS A 20 7.20 3.57 0.71
C HIS A 20 6.34 4.20 1.81
N ARG A 21 6.11 3.47 2.91
CA ARG A 21 5.38 4.00 4.09
C ARG A 21 6.01 5.27 4.63
N GLN A 22 7.32 5.27 4.82
CA GLN A 22 8.05 6.43 5.33
C GLN A 22 8.00 7.60 4.35
N ALA A 23 8.21 7.34 3.05
CA ALA A 23 8.13 8.39 2.02
C ALA A 23 6.73 9.03 1.97
N LEU A 24 5.68 8.22 2.07
CA LEU A 24 4.29 8.67 2.11
C LEU A 24 4.02 9.56 3.32
N LEU A 25 4.40 9.13 4.52
CA LEU A 25 4.21 9.91 5.74
C LEU A 25 5.06 11.20 5.75
N ARG A 26 6.27 11.17 5.18
CA ARG A 26 7.10 12.39 5.08
C ARG A 26 6.52 13.43 4.13
N ARG A 27 5.99 13.00 2.98
CA ARG A 27 5.57 13.91 1.89
C ARG A 27 4.08 14.26 1.93
N HIS A 28 3.25 13.40 2.50
CA HIS A 28 1.79 13.51 2.43
C HIS A 28 1.09 13.29 3.79
N ALA A 29 1.76 13.57 4.93
CA ALA A 29 1.20 13.39 6.27
C ALA A 29 -0.22 13.95 6.44
N ALA A 30 -0.45 15.18 5.97
CA ALA A 30 -1.76 15.84 6.08
C ALA A 30 -2.85 15.09 5.29
N ALA A 31 -2.53 14.62 4.07
CA ALA A 31 -3.45 13.85 3.26
C ALA A 31 -3.70 12.44 3.83
N MET A 32 -2.78 11.91 4.64
CA MET A 32 -2.91 10.60 5.29
C MET A 32 -3.71 10.62 6.60
N LYS A 33 -4.10 11.80 7.11
CA LYS A 33 -4.82 11.91 8.38
C LYS A 33 -6.15 11.15 8.32
N GLY A 34 -6.37 10.25 9.28
CA GLY A 34 -7.59 9.45 9.38
C GLY A 34 -7.69 8.28 8.38
N LYS A 35 -6.67 8.07 7.53
CA LYS A 35 -6.65 6.97 6.57
C LYS A 35 -5.89 5.77 7.14
N ARG A 36 -6.33 4.56 6.80
CA ARG A 36 -5.62 3.33 7.17
C ARG A 36 -4.41 3.14 6.26
N LEU A 37 -3.22 3.01 6.83
CA LEU A 37 -1.98 2.75 6.09
C LEU A 37 -1.40 1.39 6.48
N VAL A 38 -1.31 0.48 5.51
CA VAL A 38 -0.78 -0.88 5.68
C VAL A 38 0.49 -1.06 4.86
N CYS A 39 1.51 -1.69 5.45
CA CYS A 39 2.72 -2.12 4.75
C CYS A 39 2.72 -3.65 4.66
N LEU A 40 2.88 -4.21 3.46
CA LEU A 40 2.86 -5.66 3.26
C LEU A 40 4.21 -6.31 3.56
N ASP A 41 5.30 -5.54 3.64
CA ASP A 41 6.67 -6.05 3.78
C ASP A 41 6.96 -7.06 2.65
N ILE A 42 6.69 -6.64 1.41
CA ILE A 42 6.97 -7.37 0.17
C ILE A 42 8.07 -6.59 -0.56
N PRO A 43 9.26 -7.18 -0.80
CA PRO A 43 10.31 -6.55 -1.58
C PRO A 43 9.96 -6.44 -3.07
N ASP A 44 10.67 -5.55 -3.78
CA ASP A 44 10.55 -5.33 -5.22
C ASP A 44 11.57 -6.20 -6.00
N ASP A 45 11.44 -7.52 -5.85
CA ASP A 45 12.34 -8.54 -6.42
C ASP A 45 11.57 -9.57 -7.28
N TYR A 46 10.33 -9.26 -7.65
CA TYR A 46 9.46 -10.11 -8.44
C TYR A 46 9.31 -9.61 -9.88
N ALA A 47 9.24 -10.53 -10.83
CA ALA A 47 8.87 -10.20 -12.20
C ALA A 47 7.39 -9.84 -12.31
N TYR A 48 7.04 -9.13 -13.39
CA TYR A 48 5.65 -8.82 -13.71
C TYR A 48 4.80 -10.10 -13.74
N MET A 49 3.73 -10.14 -12.96
CA MET A 49 2.78 -11.25 -12.86
C MET A 49 3.37 -12.58 -12.37
N GLN A 50 4.52 -12.55 -11.70
CA GLN A 50 5.11 -13.73 -11.09
C GLN A 50 4.14 -14.37 -10.07
N ALA A 51 3.96 -15.69 -10.16
CA ALA A 51 2.95 -16.41 -9.39
C ALA A 51 3.14 -16.26 -7.87
N GLU A 52 4.38 -16.26 -7.38
CA GLU A 52 4.68 -16.08 -5.97
C GLU A 52 4.26 -14.70 -5.44
N LEU A 53 4.41 -13.65 -6.26
CA LEU A 53 3.96 -12.30 -5.91
C LEU A 53 2.43 -12.27 -5.79
N LEU A 54 1.72 -12.86 -6.75
CA LEU A 54 0.26 -12.91 -6.72
C LEU A 54 -0.23 -13.60 -5.46
N HIS A 55 0.36 -14.76 -5.11
CA HIS A 55 0.00 -15.49 -3.91
C HIS A 55 0.31 -14.70 -2.61
N LEU A 56 1.42 -13.98 -2.57
CA LEU A 56 1.74 -13.09 -1.44
C LEU A 56 0.75 -11.93 -1.32
N LEU A 57 0.35 -11.32 -2.43
CA LEU A 57 -0.63 -10.23 -2.45
C LEU A 57 -2.01 -10.71 -1.99
N GLU A 58 -2.50 -11.84 -2.48
CA GLU A 58 -3.78 -12.42 -2.05
C GLU A 58 -3.78 -12.70 -0.55
N ARG A 59 -2.70 -13.31 -0.03
CA ARG A 59 -2.59 -13.63 1.39
C ARG A 59 -2.45 -12.40 2.28
N LYS A 60 -1.64 -11.41 1.87
CA LYS A 60 -1.31 -10.25 2.72
C LYS A 60 -2.28 -9.08 2.52
N ALA A 61 -2.66 -8.75 1.29
CA ALA A 61 -3.57 -7.64 1.00
C ALA A 61 -5.04 -8.04 1.13
N GLY A 62 -5.40 -9.28 0.75
CA GLY A 62 -6.78 -9.77 0.73
C GLY A 62 -7.58 -9.53 2.02
N PRO A 63 -7.03 -9.78 3.23
CA PRO A 63 -7.72 -9.51 4.49
C PRO A 63 -8.12 -8.04 4.72
N PHE A 64 -7.49 -7.08 4.02
CA PHE A 64 -7.80 -5.66 4.13
C PHE A 64 -8.82 -5.17 3.09
N LEU A 65 -9.07 -5.97 2.04
CA LEU A 65 -9.95 -5.62 0.93
C LEU A 65 -11.36 -6.17 1.08
N ARG A 66 -11.53 -7.25 1.86
CA ARG A 66 -12.84 -7.78 2.20
C ARG A 66 -13.53 -6.78 3.12
N ARG A 67 -14.60 -6.14 2.62
CA ARG A 67 -15.55 -5.37 3.43
C ARG A 67 -16.52 -6.38 4.02
N ASP A 68 -16.69 -6.35 5.34
CA ASP A 68 -17.91 -6.86 5.96
C ASP A 68 -19.11 -6.01 5.50
#